data_AF-X0TSN0-F1
#
_entry.id   AF-X0TSN0-F1
#
_cell.length_a   1.000
_cell.length_b   1.000
_cell.length_c   1.000
_cell.angle_alpha   90.00
_cell.angle_beta   90.00
_cell.angle_gamma   90.00
#
_symmetry.space_group_name_H-M   'P 1'
#
loop_
_entity.id
_entity.type
_entity.pdbx_description
1 polymer ?
#
loop_
_entity_poly.entity_id
_entity_poly.type
_entity_poly.pdbx_seq_one_letter_code
_entity_poly.pdbx_strand_id
1 'polypeptide(L)'
;MTKKKAAKKDSTKKTLSDEFYTKDGKKATLITKEGLEKLNEELSHLKDVKRREVAARIKEAISYGDLSENSEYEEAKNEQAFVEGRILELEHKVKNAKIISGGRKITKTIQLGTTVHLKNITKKR
;
A
#
# COMPACT_ATOMS: atom_id res chain seq x y z
N MET A 1 48.83 -7.48 38.95
CA MET A 1 48.00 -6.37 38.42
C MET A 1 48.25 -6.33 36.91
N THR A 2 47.31 -6.54 36.00
CA THR A 2 46.08 -5.77 35.76
C THR A 2 45.07 -6.62 34.98
N LYS A 3 43.78 -6.54 35.37
CA LYS A 3 42.68 -7.29 34.77
C LYS A 3 42.18 -6.62 33.48
N LYS A 4 42.12 -7.42 32.42
CA LYS A 4 41.30 -7.27 31.21
C LYS A 4 39.86 -6.87 31.60
N LYS A 5 39.38 -5.70 31.16
CA LYS A 5 37.96 -5.33 31.25
C LYS A 5 37.44 -4.98 29.87
N ALA A 6 36.69 -5.92 29.30
CA ALA A 6 35.71 -5.66 28.27
C ALA A 6 34.47 -5.00 28.92
N ALA A 7 33.96 -3.92 28.33
CA ALA A 7 32.64 -3.37 28.63
C ALA A 7 32.13 -2.70 27.34
N LYS A 8 31.30 -3.43 26.58
CA LYS A 8 29.87 -3.16 26.39
C LYS A 8 29.61 -1.92 25.51
N LYS A 9 29.47 -2.17 24.21
CA LYS A 9 28.99 -1.21 23.21
C LYS A 9 27.49 -1.03 23.45
N ASP A 10 27.09 0.10 24.02
CA ASP A 10 25.69 0.47 24.26
C ASP A 10 24.93 0.57 22.94
N SER A 11 24.20 -0.50 22.63
CA SER A 11 23.32 -0.62 21.47
C SER A 11 21.91 -0.15 21.82
N THR A 12 21.72 1.13 22.13
CA THR A 12 20.37 1.65 22.43
C THR A 12 20.22 3.14 22.10
N LYS A 13 20.26 3.47 20.81
CA LYS A 13 19.45 4.55 20.22
C LYS A 13 19.04 4.13 18.83
N LYS A 14 18.08 3.20 18.75
CA LYS A 14 17.30 3.02 17.53
C LYS A 14 16.34 4.20 17.49
N THR A 15 16.69 5.21 16.71
CA THR A 15 15.92 6.43 16.56
C THR A 15 14.52 6.09 16.06
N LEU A 16 13.48 6.64 16.71
CA LEU A 16 12.05 6.45 16.38
C LEU A 16 11.71 6.80 14.92
N SER A 17 12.64 7.43 14.18
CA SER A 17 12.57 7.65 12.74
C SER A 17 12.53 6.35 11.94
N ASP A 18 13.34 5.35 12.29
CA ASP A 18 13.64 4.22 11.39
C ASP A 18 12.49 3.20 11.33
N GLU A 19 11.51 3.29 12.23
CA GLU A 19 10.33 2.43 12.22
C GLU A 19 9.31 2.84 11.14
N PHE A 20 9.40 4.07 10.60
CA PHE A 20 8.46 4.64 9.64
C PHE A 20 8.98 4.72 8.19
N TYR A 21 10.22 4.27 7.92
CA TYR A 21 10.78 4.25 6.56
C TYR A 21 10.96 2.80 6.07
N THR A 22 10.71 2.57 4.78
CA THR A 22 11.03 1.30 4.10
C THR A 22 12.55 1.18 3.90
N LYS A 23 13.06 -0.01 3.58
CA LYS A 23 14.50 -0.22 3.30
C LYS A 23 15.04 0.68 2.17
N ASP A 24 14.15 1.22 1.34
CA ASP A 24 14.43 2.11 0.22
C ASP A 24 14.32 3.61 0.58
N GLY A 25 14.23 3.97 1.86
CA GLY A 25 14.23 5.37 2.32
C GLY A 25 12.93 6.16 2.05
N LYS A 26 11.85 5.49 1.61
CA LYS A 26 10.53 6.11 1.37
C LYS A 26 9.64 5.99 2.61
N LYS A 27 8.75 6.97 2.82
CA LYS A 27 7.73 6.95 3.89
C LYS A 27 6.89 5.68 3.76
N ALA A 28 6.94 4.81 4.77
CA ALA A 28 6.20 3.55 4.74
C ALA A 28 4.69 3.83 4.78
N THR A 29 3.96 3.30 3.80
CA THR A 29 2.50 3.36 3.83
C THR A 29 2.02 2.31 4.83
N LEU A 30 1.47 2.78 5.94
CA LEU A 30 1.01 1.94 7.02
C LEU A 30 -0.37 1.39 6.64
N ILE A 31 -0.45 0.07 6.44
CA ILE A 31 -1.67 -0.61 5.99
C ILE A 31 -2.02 -1.69 7.02
N THR A 32 -3.31 -1.84 7.30
CA THR A 32 -3.83 -2.94 8.13
C THR A 32 -3.86 -4.23 7.31
N LYS A 33 -3.87 -5.39 7.98
CA LYS A 33 -3.94 -6.69 7.28
C LYS A 33 -5.12 -6.77 6.31
N GLU A 34 -6.30 -6.31 6.74
CA GLU A 34 -7.51 -6.26 5.91
C GLU A 34 -7.36 -5.31 4.71
N GLY A 35 -6.71 -4.15 4.90
CA GLY A 35 -6.44 -3.22 3.81
C GLY A 35 -5.51 -3.79 2.76
N LEU A 36 -4.52 -4.59 3.17
CA LEU A 36 -3.61 -5.28 2.25
C LEU A 36 -4.34 -6.35 1.43
N GLU A 37 -5.23 -7.11 2.08
CA GLU A 37 -6.04 -8.13 1.42
C GLU A 37 -6.94 -7.52 0.34
N LYS A 38 -7.63 -6.41 0.66
CA LYS A 38 -8.45 -5.67 -0.32
C LYS A 38 -7.64 -5.14 -1.50
N LEU A 39 -6.44 -4.61 -1.24
CA LEU A 39 -5.56 -4.11 -2.30
C LEU A 39 -5.07 -5.25 -3.21
N ASN A 40 -4.78 -6.42 -2.65
CA ASN A 40 -4.41 -7.60 -3.43
C ASN A 40 -5.58 -8.15 -4.26
N GLU A 41 -6.79 -8.13 -3.70
CA GLU A 41 -8.01 -8.55 -4.39
C GLU A 41 -8.32 -7.60 -5.57
N GLU A 42 -8.26 -6.29 -5.35
CA GLU A 42 -8.38 -5.28 -6.41
C GLU A 42 -7.30 -5.48 -7.48
N LEU A 43 -6.05 -5.71 -7.08
CA LEU A 43 -4.94 -5.97 -7.99
C LEU A 43 -5.16 -7.22 -8.86
N SER A 44 -5.60 -8.33 -8.25
CA SER A 44 -5.89 -9.57 -8.98
C SER A 44 -7.06 -9.36 -9.95
N HIS A 45 -8.14 -8.72 -9.52
CA HIS A 45 -9.25 -8.40 -10.40
C HIS A 45 -8.83 -7.56 -11.61
N LEU A 46 -7.99 -6.53 -11.39
CA LEU A 46 -7.48 -5.69 -12.47
C LEU A 46 -6.61 -6.47 -13.46
N LYS A 47 -5.77 -7.39 -12.98
CA LYS A 47 -4.86 -8.20 -13.80
C LYS A 47 -5.55 -9.35 -14.54
N ASP A 48 -6.46 -10.04 -13.88
CA ASP A 48 -7.06 -11.27 -14.40
C ASP A 48 -8.31 -11.01 -15.23
N VAL A 49 -9.09 -10.00 -14.86
CA VAL A 49 -10.36 -9.65 -15.53
C VAL A 49 -10.16 -8.47 -16.47
N LYS A 50 -9.93 -7.27 -15.91
CA LYS A 50 -9.90 -6.01 -16.68
C LYS A 50 -8.84 -6.00 -17.77
N ARG A 51 -7.62 -6.44 -17.49
CA ARG A 51 -6.54 -6.52 -18.50
C ARG A 51 -6.92 -7.39 -19.71
N ARG A 52 -7.60 -8.52 -19.48
CA ARG A 52 -8.06 -9.42 -20.55
C ARG A 52 -9.23 -8.81 -21.32
N GLU A 53 -10.16 -8.19 -20.61
CA GLU A 53 -11.34 -7.54 -21.20
C GLU A 53 -10.93 -6.38 -22.14
N VAL A 54 -10.02 -5.52 -21.68
CA VAL A 54 -9.50 -4.42 -22.49
C VAL A 54 -8.73 -4.95 -23.71
N ALA A 55 -7.91 -6.00 -23.53
CA ALA A 55 -7.22 -6.63 -24.66
C ALA A 55 -8.18 -7.23 -25.69
N ALA A 56 -9.30 -7.82 -25.24
CA ALA A 56 -10.35 -8.33 -26.13
C ALA A 56 -11.03 -7.18 -26.89
N ARG A 57 -11.38 -6.08 -26.21
CA ARG A 57 -11.98 -4.90 -26.84
C ARG A 57 -11.06 -4.25 -27.86
N ILE A 58 -9.76 -4.15 -27.58
CA ILE A 58 -8.77 -3.69 -28.57
C ILE A 58 -8.75 -4.61 -29.80
N LYS A 59 -8.75 -5.93 -29.58
CA LYS A 59 -8.72 -6.91 -30.68
C LYS A 59 -9.99 -6.82 -31.55
N GLU A 60 -11.14 -6.63 -30.92
CA GLU A 60 -12.40 -6.40 -31.63
C GLU A 60 -12.36 -5.10 -32.42
N ALA A 61 -11.91 -4.00 -31.80
CA ALA A 61 -11.73 -2.71 -32.45
C ALA A 61 -10.81 -2.79 -33.69
N ILE A 62 -9.73 -3.59 -33.62
CA ILE A 62 -8.82 -3.83 -34.74
C ILE A 62 -9.49 -4.61 -35.88
N SER A 63 -10.45 -5.48 -35.57
CA SER A 63 -11.13 -6.30 -36.59
C SER A 63 -12.03 -5.50 -37.54
N TYR A 64 -12.44 -4.29 -37.14
CA TYR A 64 -13.27 -3.41 -37.97
C TYR A 64 -12.51 -2.72 -39.11
N GLY A 65 -11.17 -2.87 -39.18
CA GLY A 65 -10.37 -2.56 -40.36
C GLY A 65 -9.93 -1.10 -40.52
N ASP A 66 -10.84 -0.14 -40.38
CA ASP A 66 -10.48 1.28 -40.39
C ASP A 66 -10.19 1.78 -38.96
N LEU A 67 -8.91 1.85 -38.62
CA LEU A 67 -8.43 2.28 -37.30
C LEU A 67 -8.39 3.80 -37.14
N SER A 68 -8.47 4.55 -38.24
CA SER A 68 -8.22 6.00 -38.24
C SER A 68 -9.40 6.82 -37.72
N GLU A 69 -10.63 6.28 -37.87
CA GLU A 69 -11.86 6.87 -37.34
C GLU A 69 -12.48 6.05 -36.19
N ASN A 70 -11.83 4.95 -35.78
CA ASN A 70 -12.37 4.06 -34.76
C ASN A 70 -12.16 4.63 -33.34
N SER A 71 -13.17 5.37 -32.89
CA SER A 71 -13.22 5.90 -31.51
C SER A 71 -13.11 4.81 -30.45
N GLU A 72 -13.61 3.60 -30.73
CA GLU A 72 -13.55 2.45 -29.82
C GLU A 72 -12.11 1.96 -29.61
N TYR A 73 -11.27 2.03 -30.66
CA TYR A 73 -9.85 1.65 -30.56
C TYR A 73 -9.07 2.64 -29.67
N GLU A 74 -9.25 3.94 -29.91
CA GLU A 74 -8.62 4.99 -29.09
C GLU A 74 -9.09 4.90 -27.63
N GLU A 75 -10.39 4.69 -27.39
CA GLU A 75 -10.95 4.50 -26.05
C GLU A 75 -10.35 3.26 -25.36
N ALA A 76 -10.34 2.10 -26.03
CA ALA A 76 -9.82 0.88 -25.47
C ALA A 76 -8.30 0.97 -25.16
N LYS A 77 -7.54 1.68 -25.99
CA LYS A 77 -6.11 1.94 -25.77
C LYS A 77 -5.86 2.88 -24.59
N ASN A 78 -6.70 3.91 -24.43
CA ASN A 78 -6.65 4.79 -23.27
C ASN A 78 -7.03 4.04 -21.99
N GLU A 79 -8.05 3.18 -22.04
CA GLU A 79 -8.41 2.34 -20.90
C GLU A 79 -7.29 1.36 -20.54
N GLN A 80 -6.59 0.80 -21.53
CA GLN A 80 -5.41 -0.03 -21.31
C GLN A 80 -4.35 0.74 -20.52
N ALA A 81 -4.01 1.96 -20.95
CA ALA A 81 -3.03 2.80 -20.26
C ALA A 81 -3.47 3.11 -18.82
N PHE A 82 -4.76 3.39 -18.60
CA PHE A 82 -5.30 3.66 -17.27
C PHE A 82 -5.23 2.44 -16.35
N VAL A 83 -5.65 1.27 -16.85
CA VAL A 83 -5.62 0.00 -16.10
C VAL A 83 -4.18 -0.37 -15.74
N GLU A 84 -3.24 -0.29 -16.68
CA GLU A 84 -1.83 -0.57 -16.41
C GLU A 84 -1.22 0.42 -15.41
N GLY A 85 -1.53 1.71 -15.54
CA GLY A 85 -1.12 2.72 -14.56
C GLY A 85 -1.64 2.42 -13.15
N ARG A 86 -2.90 2.00 -13.04
CA ARG A 86 -3.51 1.63 -11.77
C ARG A 86 -2.89 0.38 -11.15
N ILE A 87 -2.62 -0.63 -11.98
CA ILE A 87 -1.92 -1.85 -11.54
C ILE A 87 -0.55 -1.48 -10.96
N LEU A 88 0.24 -0.66 -11.66
CA LEU A 88 1.55 -0.21 -11.17
C LEU A 88 1.46 0.57 -9.86
N GLU A 89 0.47 1.45 -9.73
CA GLU A 89 0.23 2.21 -8.49
C GLU A 89 -0.08 1.27 -7.32
N LEU A 90 -0.96 0.29 -7.53
CA LEU A 90 -1.35 -0.70 -6.52
C LEU A 90 -0.18 -1.63 -6.16
N GLU A 91 0.59 -2.11 -7.13
CA GLU A 91 1.80 -2.89 -6.89
C GLU A 91 2.82 -2.11 -6.06
N HIS A 92 3.02 -0.83 -6.38
CA HIS A 92 3.91 0.03 -5.61
C HIS A 92 3.40 0.25 -4.19
N LYS A 93 2.08 0.43 -4.01
CA LYS A 93 1.47 0.55 -2.67
C LYS A 93 1.66 -0.74 -1.86
N VAL A 94 1.37 -1.90 -2.43
CA VAL A 94 1.53 -3.21 -1.78
C VAL A 94 3.01 -3.48 -1.44
N LYS A 95 3.94 -3.18 -2.35
CA LYS A 95 5.38 -3.38 -2.14
C LYS A 95 5.95 -2.49 -1.02
N ASN A 96 5.47 -1.26 -0.90
CA ASN A 96 5.88 -0.32 0.15
C ASN A 96 5.00 -0.38 1.40
N ALA A 97 4.00 -1.26 1.43
CA ALA A 97 3.10 -1.42 2.57
C ALA A 97 3.84 -2.08 3.73
N LYS A 98 3.76 -1.45 4.91
CA LYS A 98 4.19 -2.08 6.16
C LYS A 98 2.95 -2.46 6.95
N ILE A 99 2.77 -3.76 7.18
CA ILE A 99 1.61 -4.28 7.88
C ILE A 99 1.69 -3.84 9.35
N ILE A 100 0.75 -2.98 9.76
CA ILE A 100 0.52 -2.75 11.18
C ILE A 100 -0.51 -3.78 11.64
N SER A 101 -0.02 -4.85 12.27
CA SER A 101 -0.85 -5.66 13.16
C SER A 101 -0.95 -4.90 14.47
N GLY A 102 -2.13 -4.35 14.77
CA GLY A 102 -2.47 -3.76 16.08
C GLY A 102 -2.51 -4.82 17.17
N GLY A 103 -1.37 -5.46 17.44
CA GLY A 103 -1.19 -6.26 18.63
C GLY A 103 -1.16 -5.31 19.80
N ARG A 104 -2.25 -5.27 20.58
CA ARG A 104 -2.42 -4.60 21.89
C ARG A 104 -1.10 -4.20 22.56
N LYS A 105 -0.52 -3.08 22.15
CA LYS A 105 0.47 -2.37 22.94
C LYS A 105 -0.27 -1.16 23.47
N ILE A 106 -0.67 -1.25 24.73
CA ILE A 106 -1.14 -0.09 25.48
C ILE A 106 0.09 0.81 25.64
N THR A 107 0.37 1.62 24.64
CA THR A 107 1.37 2.69 24.72
C THR A 107 0.67 3.94 25.23
N LYS A 108 1.39 4.74 26.02
CA LYS A 108 0.92 6.06 26.51
C LYS A 108 0.66 7.06 25.36
N THR A 109 1.02 6.68 24.13
CA THR A 109 0.87 7.45 22.89
C THR A 109 -0.08 6.71 21.94
N ILE A 110 -1.02 7.43 21.33
CA ILE A 110 -1.99 6.89 20.36
C ILE A 110 -1.27 6.62 19.03
N GLN A 111 -1.42 5.41 18.47
CA GLN A 111 -0.84 5.01 17.19
C GLN A 111 -1.93 4.77 16.12
N LEU A 112 -1.57 4.92 14.85
CA LEU A 112 -2.46 4.61 13.71
C LEU A 112 -2.98 3.16 13.81
N GLY A 113 -4.30 3.00 13.75
CA GLY A 113 -4.99 1.72 13.94
C GLY A 113 -5.44 1.42 15.37
N THR A 114 -5.23 2.35 16.32
CA THR A 114 -5.74 2.20 17.69
C THR A 114 -7.17 2.71 17.79
N THR A 115 -8.11 1.83 18.11
CA THR A 115 -9.49 2.22 18.48
C THR A 115 -9.51 2.72 19.92
N VAL A 116 -9.79 4.02 20.10
CA VAL A 116 -9.89 4.64 21.43
C VAL A 116 -11.36 4.84 21.83
N HIS A 117 -11.70 4.45 23.06
CA HIS A 117 -13.01 4.74 23.65
C HIS A 117 -12.88 5.98 24.54
N LEU A 118 -13.54 7.07 24.14
CA LEU A 118 -13.56 8.32 24.91
C LEU A 118 -14.77 8.31 25.85
N LYS A 119 -14.54 8.47 27.15
CA LYS A 119 -15.59 8.71 28.14
C LYS A 119 -15.62 10.20 28.47
N ASN A 120 -16.70 10.88 28.11
CA ASN A 120 -16.93 12.27 28.50
C ASN A 120 -17.28 12.32 30.00
N ILE A 121 -16.53 13.10 30.79
CA ILE A 121 -16.70 13.24 32.25
C ILE A 121 -17.32 14.57 32.66
N THR A 122 -18.01 15.28 31.76
CA THR A 122 -18.63 16.57 32.09
C THR A 122 -19.74 16.37 33.14
N LYS A 123 -19.41 16.66 34.40
CA LYS A 123 -20.42 16.92 35.44
C LYS A 123 -21.03 18.28 35.16
N LYS A 124 -22.28 18.28 34.67
CA LYS A 124 -23.14 19.46 34.70
C LYS A 124 -23.33 19.85 36.16
N ARG A 125 -22.83 21.03 36.53
CA ARG A 125 -23.13 21.70 37.81
C ARG A 125 -24.45 22.43 37.69
#